data_AF-A0A3C1NBH7-F1
#
_entry.id   AF-A0A3C1NBH7-F1
#
_cell.length_a   1.000
_cell.length_b   1.000
_cell.length_c   1.000
_cell.angle_alpha   90.00
_cell.angle_beta   90.00
_cell.angle_gamma   90.00
#
_symmetry.space_group_name_H-M   'P 1'
#
loop_
_entity.id
_entity.type
_entity.pdbx_description
1 polymer ?
#
loop_
_entity_poly.entity_id
_entity_poly.type
_entity_poly.pdbx_seq_one_letter_code
_entity_poly.pdbx_strand_id
1 'polypeptide(L)'
;MDATEAQEGIEDAVKDARTRKLALLIAALAALLAIVGMQDDNSAQDAVQSNIQASDLWAFFQAKSLRQFALERQSEVLKIEREGAPPERQAAIDAQLKAWAAKIGEYESDPKSGEGRKELMARAKAAEADRDTSLAANNLFGYASAALQLAIVLASASIILGVGWLAFGAFGLGDVSLVFAGLGLFAPTLL
;
A
#
# COMPACT_ATOMS: atom_id res chain seq x y z
N MET A 1 -42.15 9.92 -28.66
CA MET A 1 -42.29 9.59 -27.23
C MET A 1 -42.56 10.90 -26.53
N ASP A 2 -43.81 11.09 -26.11
CA ASP A 2 -44.24 12.29 -25.40
C ASP A 2 -43.70 12.23 -23.97
N ALA A 3 -43.24 13.36 -23.42
CA ALA A 3 -42.61 13.38 -22.08
C ALA A 3 -43.55 12.87 -20.98
N THR A 4 -44.85 13.00 -21.22
CA THR A 4 -45.94 12.54 -20.36
C THR A 4 -46.08 11.01 -20.30
N GLU A 5 -45.91 10.31 -21.43
CA GLU A 5 -45.91 8.82 -21.47
C GLU A 5 -44.72 8.23 -20.72
N ALA A 6 -43.55 8.89 -20.81
CA ALA A 6 -42.37 8.48 -20.05
C ALA A 6 -42.55 8.70 -18.54
N GLN A 7 -43.25 9.76 -18.13
CA GLN A 7 -43.58 10.00 -16.72
C GLN A 7 -44.59 8.99 -16.16
N GLU A 8 -45.66 8.67 -16.89
CA GLU A 8 -46.64 7.65 -16.47
C GLU A 8 -46.00 6.27 -16.34
N GLY A 9 -45.13 5.88 -17.28
CA GLY A 9 -44.41 4.60 -17.21
C GLY A 9 -43.47 4.50 -16.01
N ILE A 10 -42.82 5.60 -15.60
CA ILE A 10 -42.00 5.65 -14.38
C ILE A 10 -42.89 5.57 -13.13
N GLU A 11 -44.03 6.26 -13.12
CA GLU A 11 -44.94 6.28 -11.98
C GLU A 11 -45.55 4.90 -11.70
N ASP A 12 -45.91 4.15 -12.75
CA ASP A 12 -46.42 2.78 -12.65
C ASP A 12 -45.34 1.78 -12.27
N ALA A 13 -44.12 1.91 -12.80
CA ALA A 13 -42.98 1.11 -12.37
C ALA A 13 -42.63 1.35 -10.89
N VAL A 14 -42.78 2.59 -10.40
CA VAL A 14 -42.59 2.96 -9.00
C VAL A 14 -43.75 2.46 -8.12
N LYS A 15 -44.95 2.25 -8.66
CA LYS A 15 -46.07 1.62 -7.93
C LYS A 15 -45.88 0.11 -7.71
N ASP A 16 -45.06 -0.54 -8.53
CA ASP A 16 -44.74 -1.96 -8.36
C ASP A 16 -43.89 -2.22 -7.10
N ALA A 17 -44.38 -3.13 -6.25
CA ALA A 17 -43.75 -3.48 -4.98
C ALA A 17 -42.37 -4.15 -5.17
N ARG A 18 -42.15 -4.81 -6.32
CA ARG A 18 -40.86 -5.45 -6.64
C ARG A 18 -39.80 -4.41 -6.99
N THR A 19 -40.15 -3.44 -7.84
CA THR A 19 -39.25 -2.31 -8.19
C THR A 19 -38.85 -1.52 -6.96
N ARG A 20 -39.76 -1.23 -6.03
CA ARG A 20 -39.42 -0.55 -4.75
C ARG A 20 -38.41 -1.35 -3.91
N LYS A 21 -38.59 -2.67 -3.79
CA LYS A 21 -37.67 -3.53 -3.04
C LYS A 21 -36.28 -3.55 -3.68
N LEU A 22 -36.20 -3.61 -5.01
CA LEU A 22 -34.92 -3.55 -5.73
C LEU A 22 -34.26 -2.16 -5.64
N ALA A 23 -35.04 -1.08 -5.68
CA ALA A 23 -34.50 0.27 -5.47
C ALA A 23 -33.93 0.45 -4.06
N LEU A 24 -34.61 -0.07 -3.03
CA LEU A 24 -34.09 -0.08 -1.65
C LEU A 24 -32.83 -0.94 -1.52
N LEU A 25 -32.75 -2.08 -2.22
CA LEU A 25 -31.54 -2.91 -2.28
C LEU A 25 -30.36 -2.12 -2.87
N ILE A 26 -30.55 -1.46 -4.00
CA ILE A 26 -29.52 -0.65 -4.65
C ILE A 26 -29.03 0.46 -3.71
N ALA A 27 -29.96 1.14 -3.02
CA ALA A 27 -29.61 2.17 -2.04
C ALA A 27 -28.79 1.60 -0.87
N ALA A 28 -29.14 0.41 -0.37
CA ALA A 28 -28.38 -0.27 0.68
C ALA A 28 -26.99 -0.70 0.21
N LEU A 29 -26.87 -1.28 -0.99
CA LEU A 29 -25.58 -1.65 -1.60
C LEU A 29 -24.70 -0.42 -1.85
N ALA A 30 -25.28 0.70 -2.27
CA ALA A 30 -24.55 1.95 -2.47
C ALA A 30 -24.04 2.53 -1.14
N ALA A 31 -24.83 2.47 -0.06
CA ALA A 31 -24.37 2.86 1.27
C ALA A 31 -23.20 1.98 1.76
N LEU A 32 -23.27 0.66 1.53
CA LEU A 32 -22.16 -0.25 1.83
C LEU A 32 -20.92 0.06 0.97
N LEU A 33 -21.11 0.31 -0.33
CA LEU A 33 -20.02 0.68 -1.24
C LEU A 33 -19.31 1.96 -0.79
N ALA A 34 -20.03 2.95 -0.27
CA ALA A 34 -19.42 4.17 0.24
C ALA A 34 -18.49 3.90 1.44
N ILE A 35 -18.89 2.98 2.34
CA ILE A 35 -18.07 2.61 3.50
C ILE A 35 -16.84 1.80 3.05
N VAL A 36 -17.05 0.78 2.21
CA VAL A 36 -15.96 -0.08 1.71
C VAL A 36 -14.99 0.73 0.84
N GLY A 37 -15.49 1.60 -0.01
CA GLY A 37 -14.67 2.48 -0.86
C GLY A 37 -13.83 3.46 -0.05
N MET A 38 -14.37 4.03 1.03
CA MET A 38 -13.57 4.87 1.93
C MET A 38 -12.43 4.07 2.60
N GLN A 39 -12.70 2.82 2.97
CA GLN A 39 -11.68 1.96 3.57
C GLN A 39 -10.60 1.54 2.56
N ASP A 40 -10.99 1.24 1.32
CA ASP A 40 -10.09 0.96 0.19
C ASP A 40 -9.15 2.15 -0.07
N ASP A 41 -9.69 3.37 -0.18
CA ASP A 41 -8.89 4.58 -0.38
C ASP A 41 -7.91 4.84 0.78
N ASN A 42 -8.33 4.61 2.03
CA ASN A 42 -7.46 4.76 3.19
C ASN A 42 -6.32 3.73 3.19
N SER A 43 -6.62 2.45 2.94
CA SER A 43 -5.58 1.41 2.89
C SER A 43 -4.60 1.63 1.74
N ALA A 44 -5.07 2.19 0.61
CA ALA A 44 -4.21 2.55 -0.51
C ALA A 44 -3.26 3.69 -0.12
N GLN A 45 -3.75 4.70 0.59
CA GLN A 45 -2.91 5.78 1.12
C GLN A 45 -1.87 5.26 2.11
N ASP A 46 -2.26 4.39 3.04
CA ASP A 46 -1.35 3.78 4.01
C ASP A 46 -0.27 2.93 3.31
N ALA A 47 -0.65 2.16 2.29
CA ALA A 47 0.28 1.39 1.46
C ALA A 47 1.28 2.28 0.71
N VAL A 48 0.83 3.43 0.19
CA VAL A 48 1.71 4.42 -0.45
C VAL A 48 2.64 5.07 0.57
N GLN A 49 2.12 5.46 1.73
CA GLN A 49 2.90 6.09 2.79
C GLN A 49 3.99 5.14 3.33
N SER A 50 3.64 3.88 3.59
CA SER A 50 4.60 2.84 4.02
C SER A 50 5.63 2.54 2.93
N ASN A 51 5.23 2.54 1.65
CA ASN A 51 6.17 2.42 0.53
C ASN A 51 7.17 3.59 0.48
N ILE A 52 6.71 4.83 0.65
CA ILE A 52 7.57 6.02 0.71
C ILE A 52 8.57 5.89 1.87
N GLN A 53 8.11 5.51 3.06
CA GLN A 53 8.98 5.31 4.21
C GLN A 53 10.05 4.22 3.96
N ALA A 54 9.67 3.08 3.39
CA ALA A 54 10.61 2.02 3.03
C ALA A 54 11.63 2.51 1.98
N SER A 55 11.17 3.25 0.96
CA SER A 55 12.03 3.85 -0.06
C SER A 55 13.03 4.84 0.53
N ASP A 56 12.59 5.72 1.43
CA ASP A 56 13.46 6.68 2.12
C ASP A 56 14.52 5.97 2.96
N LEU A 57 14.14 4.92 3.71
CA LEU A 57 15.08 4.11 4.49
C LEU A 57 16.13 3.45 3.60
N TRP A 58 15.73 2.90 2.44
CA TRP A 58 16.67 2.36 1.47
C TRP A 58 17.55 3.42 0.84
N ALA A 59 17.04 4.63 0.58
CA ALA A 59 17.83 5.75 0.09
C ALA A 59 18.90 6.17 1.13
N PHE A 60 18.54 6.23 2.42
CA PHE A 60 19.49 6.48 3.50
C PHE A 60 20.55 5.38 3.59
N PHE A 61 20.16 4.11 3.51
CA PHE A 61 21.08 2.98 3.49
C PHE A 61 22.06 3.08 2.31
N GLN A 62 21.57 3.36 1.11
CA GLN A 62 22.40 3.52 -0.09
C GLN A 62 23.35 4.70 0.04
N ALA A 63 22.88 5.84 0.54
CA ALA A 63 23.72 7.02 0.76
C ALA A 63 24.84 6.76 1.79
N LYS A 64 24.56 6.02 2.88
CA LYS A 64 25.60 5.61 3.84
C LYS A 64 26.57 4.60 3.24
N SER A 65 26.06 3.64 2.46
CA SER A 65 26.88 2.66 1.74
C SER A 65 27.89 3.36 0.80
N LEU A 66 27.44 4.39 0.07
CA LEU A 66 28.30 5.16 -0.83
C LEU A 66 29.36 5.96 -0.06
N ARG A 67 28.98 6.60 1.06
CA ARG A 67 29.94 7.33 1.93
C ARG A 67 30.99 6.41 2.54
N GLN A 68 30.58 5.21 2.97
CA GLN A 68 31.48 4.17 3.45
C GLN A 68 32.45 3.74 2.34
N PHE A 69 31.93 3.39 1.17
CA PHE A 69 32.75 2.98 0.02
C PHE A 69 33.77 4.07 -0.38
N ALA A 70 33.36 5.34 -0.39
CA ALA A 70 34.26 6.45 -0.67
C ALA A 70 35.40 6.54 0.35
N LEU A 71 35.11 6.40 1.66
CA LEU A 71 36.14 6.38 2.70
C LEU A 71 37.06 5.17 2.59
N GLU A 72 36.51 3.99 2.30
CA GLU A 72 37.29 2.76 2.10
C GLU A 72 38.26 2.94 0.92
N ARG A 73 37.79 3.41 -0.23
CA ARG A 73 38.62 3.71 -1.40
C ARG A 73 39.68 4.75 -1.12
N GLN A 74 39.33 5.82 -0.41
CA GLN A 74 40.30 6.84 0.00
C GLN A 74 41.36 6.26 0.95
N SER A 75 40.96 5.37 1.86
CA SER A 75 41.87 4.68 2.77
C SER A 75 42.85 3.74 2.05
N GLU A 76 42.39 3.04 1.00
CA GLU A 76 43.25 2.21 0.16
C GLU A 76 44.31 3.04 -0.57
N VAL A 77 43.90 4.15 -1.18
CA VAL A 77 44.82 5.09 -1.84
C VAL A 77 45.86 5.63 -0.84
N LEU A 78 45.41 6.00 0.37
CA LEU A 78 46.28 6.53 1.40
C LEU A 78 47.27 5.47 1.96
N LYS A 79 46.86 4.19 2.01
CA LYS A 79 47.76 3.07 2.34
C LYS A 79 48.86 2.90 1.30
N ILE A 80 48.54 3.03 0.00
CA ILE A 80 49.54 2.99 -1.08
C ILE A 80 50.49 4.18 -0.96
N GLU A 81 49.97 5.39 -0.68
CA GLU A 81 50.81 6.58 -0.50
C GLU A 81 51.78 6.44 0.70
N ARG A 82 51.33 5.77 1.77
CA ARG A 82 52.16 5.48 2.95
C ARG A 82 53.43 4.71 2.60
N GLU A 83 53.36 3.75 1.67
CA GLU A 83 54.51 2.91 1.28
C GLU A 83 55.64 3.74 0.66
N GLY A 84 55.32 4.84 -0.02
CA GLY A 84 56.29 5.78 -0.60
C GLY A 84 56.63 6.99 0.27
N ALA A 85 56.03 7.12 1.46
CA ALA A 85 56.15 8.32 2.29
C ALA A 85 57.36 8.27 3.24
N PRO A 86 58.01 9.43 3.53
CA PRO A 86 59.07 9.52 4.53
C PRO A 86 58.52 9.24 5.95
N PRO A 87 59.35 8.72 6.88
CA PRO A 87 58.91 8.22 8.20
C PRO A 87 58.16 9.26 9.05
N GLU A 88 58.48 10.55 8.91
CA GLU A 88 57.78 11.64 9.59
C GLU A 88 56.32 11.78 9.16
N ARG A 89 56.01 11.46 7.89
CA ARG A 89 54.65 11.55 7.32
C ARG A 89 53.84 10.28 7.53
N GLN A 90 54.51 9.13 7.71
CA GLN A 90 53.85 7.83 7.96
C GLN A 90 53.00 7.85 9.24
N ALA A 91 53.49 8.47 10.33
CA ALA A 91 52.74 8.57 11.57
C ALA A 91 51.44 9.38 11.43
N ALA A 92 51.45 10.46 10.64
CA ALA A 92 50.26 11.25 10.35
C ALA A 92 49.26 10.48 9.48
N ILE A 93 49.75 9.72 8.50
CA ILE A 93 48.92 8.84 7.65
C ILE A 93 48.26 7.74 8.49
N ASP A 94 48.99 7.11 9.41
CA ASP A 94 48.46 6.05 10.28
C ASP A 94 47.37 6.58 11.22
N ALA A 95 47.53 7.79 11.76
CA ALA A 95 46.50 8.45 12.55
C ALA A 95 45.22 8.71 11.73
N GLN A 96 45.37 9.17 10.48
CA GLN A 96 44.25 9.40 9.57
C GLN A 96 43.52 8.10 9.19
N LEU A 97 44.26 7.04 8.87
CA LEU A 97 43.72 5.72 8.57
C LEU A 97 42.92 5.16 9.76
N LYS A 98 43.42 5.33 10.99
CA LYS A 98 42.72 4.92 12.21
C LYS A 98 41.42 5.72 12.42
N ALA A 99 41.44 7.03 12.18
CA ALA A 99 40.26 7.88 12.27
C ALA A 99 39.19 7.51 11.23
N TRP A 100 39.59 7.20 10.00
CA TRP A 100 38.66 6.74 8.96
C TRP A 100 38.11 5.34 9.22
N ALA A 101 38.94 4.42 9.73
CA ALA A 101 38.47 3.10 10.15
C ALA A 101 37.41 3.19 11.26
N ALA A 102 37.57 4.09 12.22
CA ALA A 102 36.56 4.35 13.25
C ALA A 102 35.23 4.86 12.64
N LYS A 103 35.29 5.84 11.72
CA LYS A 103 34.10 6.34 11.02
C LYS A 103 33.40 5.29 10.16
N ILE A 104 34.15 4.40 9.50
CA ILE A 104 33.59 3.28 8.74
C ILE A 104 32.82 2.35 9.68
N GLY A 105 33.38 2.05 10.85
CA GLY A 105 32.70 1.25 11.89
C GLY A 105 31.39 1.88 12.36
N GLU A 106 31.36 3.21 12.57
CA GLU A 106 30.15 3.95 12.91
C GLU A 106 29.08 3.89 11.80
N TYR A 107 29.48 3.92 10.53
CA TYR A 107 28.52 3.75 9.43
C TYR A 107 27.94 2.33 9.35
N GLU A 108 28.72 1.32 9.72
CA GLU A 108 28.27 -0.07 9.69
C GLU A 108 27.25 -0.38 10.79
N SER A 109 27.51 0.10 12.01
CA SER A 109 26.59 0.00 13.14
C SER A 109 26.69 1.25 14.01
N ASP A 110 25.55 1.91 14.17
CA ASP A 110 25.38 2.99 15.15
C ASP A 110 24.10 2.71 15.94
N PRO A 111 24.22 1.98 17.07
CA PRO A 111 23.10 1.68 17.93
C PRO A 111 22.51 2.92 18.63
N LYS A 112 23.25 4.04 18.70
CA LYS A 112 22.83 5.25 19.41
C LYS A 112 21.90 6.12 18.56
N SER A 113 22.20 6.28 17.28
CA SER A 113 21.30 6.97 16.35
C SER A 113 20.25 6.02 15.74
N GLY A 114 20.54 4.71 15.73
CA GLY A 114 19.72 3.73 15.01
C GLY A 114 19.79 3.91 13.50
N GLU A 115 20.76 4.67 13.00
CA GLU A 115 20.98 4.93 11.59
C GLU A 115 22.21 4.20 11.02
N GLY A 116 22.79 3.25 11.75
CA GLY A 116 23.80 2.38 11.16
C GLY A 116 23.19 1.55 10.02
N ARG A 117 24.03 1.10 9.09
CA ARG A 117 23.54 0.36 7.90
C ARG A 117 22.76 -0.90 8.27
N LYS A 118 23.15 -1.60 9.35
CA LYS A 118 22.46 -2.79 9.84
C LYS A 118 21.08 -2.45 10.39
N GLU A 119 21.00 -1.39 11.17
CA GLU A 119 19.77 -0.89 11.80
C GLU A 119 18.80 -0.33 10.76
N LEU A 120 19.30 0.43 9.78
CA LEU A 120 18.52 0.93 8.63
C LEU A 120 17.97 -0.22 7.78
N MET A 121 18.78 -1.24 7.49
CA MET A 121 18.31 -2.40 6.73
C MET A 121 17.21 -3.16 7.48
N ALA A 122 17.37 -3.37 8.79
CA ALA A 122 16.35 -4.03 9.61
C ALA A 122 15.03 -3.23 9.63
N ARG A 123 15.11 -1.91 9.78
CA ARG A 123 13.93 -1.02 9.74
C ARG A 123 13.29 -0.99 8.35
N ALA A 124 14.08 -0.95 7.29
CA ALA A 124 13.57 -0.96 5.92
C ALA A 124 12.78 -2.26 5.64
N LYS A 125 13.32 -3.42 6.04
CA LYS A 125 12.63 -4.70 5.92
C LYS A 125 11.35 -4.79 6.76
N ALA A 126 11.37 -4.23 7.96
CA ALA A 126 10.17 -4.16 8.80
C ALA A 126 9.09 -3.28 8.16
N ALA A 127 9.47 -2.13 7.60
CA ALA A 127 8.56 -1.24 6.87
C ALA A 127 8.04 -1.88 5.57
N GLU A 128 8.85 -2.68 4.87
CA GLU A 128 8.39 -3.46 3.72
C GLU A 128 7.36 -4.52 4.11
N ALA A 129 7.56 -5.23 5.21
CA ALA A 129 6.59 -6.22 5.70
C ALA A 129 5.25 -5.56 6.10
N ASP A 130 5.30 -4.39 6.71
CA ASP A 130 4.12 -3.60 7.08
C ASP A 130 3.38 -3.07 5.84
N ARG A 131 4.13 -2.59 4.83
CA ARG A 131 3.60 -2.22 3.53
C ARG A 131 2.90 -3.40 2.85
N ASP A 132 3.53 -4.57 2.83
CA ASP A 132 2.97 -5.75 2.16
C ASP A 132 1.68 -6.22 2.83
N THR A 133 1.61 -6.09 4.17
CA THR A 133 0.38 -6.33 4.94
C THR A 133 -0.73 -5.35 4.57
N SER A 134 -0.40 -4.05 4.49
CA SER A 134 -1.34 -3.00 4.10
C SER A 134 -1.82 -3.15 2.66
N LEU A 135 -0.94 -3.55 1.74
CA LEU A 135 -1.29 -3.84 0.34
C LEU A 135 -2.22 -5.05 0.21
N ALA A 136 -1.99 -6.10 1.00
CA ALA A 136 -2.87 -7.26 1.02
C ALA A 136 -4.28 -6.88 1.50
N ALA A 137 -4.38 -6.09 2.58
CA ALA A 137 -5.64 -5.51 3.04
C ALA A 137 -6.34 -4.71 1.94
N ASN A 138 -5.59 -3.82 1.28
CA ASN A 138 -6.10 -2.97 0.21
C ASN A 138 -6.71 -3.78 -0.95
N ASN A 139 -6.02 -4.84 -1.39
CA ASN A 139 -6.51 -5.68 -2.48
C ASN A 139 -7.86 -6.33 -2.13
N LEU A 140 -8.06 -6.74 -0.87
CA LEU A 140 -9.33 -7.32 -0.41
C LEU A 140 -10.45 -6.29 -0.40
N PHE A 141 -10.19 -5.05 0.04
CA PHE A 141 -11.17 -3.96 -0.04
C PHE A 141 -11.49 -3.58 -1.49
N GLY A 142 -10.49 -3.55 -2.37
CA GLY A 142 -10.68 -3.36 -3.81
C GLY A 142 -11.59 -4.42 -4.44
N TYR A 143 -11.40 -5.70 -4.10
CA TYR A 143 -12.30 -6.78 -4.56
C TYR A 143 -13.72 -6.63 -4.01
N ALA A 144 -13.86 -6.25 -2.74
CA ALA A 144 -15.16 -5.98 -2.13
C ALA A 144 -15.90 -4.82 -2.81
N SER A 145 -15.18 -3.72 -3.10
CA SER A 145 -15.70 -2.55 -3.82
C SER A 145 -16.14 -2.91 -5.23
N ALA A 146 -15.31 -3.64 -5.98
CA ALA A 146 -15.65 -4.09 -7.33
C ALA A 146 -16.88 -5.03 -7.34
N ALA A 147 -16.99 -5.94 -6.37
CA ALA A 147 -18.14 -6.82 -6.23
C ALA A 147 -19.44 -6.05 -5.94
N LEU A 148 -19.40 -5.01 -5.10
CA LEU A 148 -20.56 -4.14 -4.85
C LEU A 148 -20.97 -3.34 -6.09
N GLN A 149 -20.00 -2.82 -6.85
CA GLN A 149 -20.29 -2.13 -8.11
C GLN A 149 -20.99 -3.05 -9.10
N LEU A 150 -20.51 -4.29 -9.27
CA LEU A 150 -21.16 -5.29 -10.12
C LEU A 150 -22.55 -5.70 -9.61
N ALA A 151 -22.72 -5.83 -8.29
CA ALA A 151 -24.02 -6.11 -7.67
C ALA A 151 -25.04 -4.99 -7.99
N ILE A 152 -24.64 -3.73 -7.88
CA ILE A 152 -25.49 -2.57 -8.22
C ILE A 152 -25.86 -2.57 -9.71
N VAL A 153 -24.91 -2.86 -10.60
CA VAL A 153 -25.16 -2.96 -12.05
C VAL A 153 -26.15 -4.08 -12.36
N LEU A 154 -26.00 -5.26 -11.76
CA LEU A 154 -26.94 -6.38 -11.95
C LEU A 154 -28.33 -6.09 -11.39
N ALA A 155 -28.42 -5.44 -10.22
CA ALA A 155 -29.69 -5.03 -9.63
C ALA A 155 -30.39 -4.00 -10.53
N SER A 156 -29.65 -3.05 -11.09
CA SER A 156 -30.18 -2.05 -12.02
C SER A 156 -30.65 -2.69 -13.33
N ALA A 157 -29.87 -3.62 -13.89
CA ALA A 157 -30.25 -4.39 -15.07
C ALA A 157 -31.50 -5.27 -14.82
N SER A 158 -31.65 -5.82 -13.61
CA SER A 158 -32.82 -6.61 -13.22
C SER A 158 -34.11 -5.78 -13.25
N ILE A 159 -34.05 -4.49 -12.92
CA ILE A 159 -35.20 -3.57 -12.98
C ILE A 159 -35.56 -3.29 -14.44
N ILE A 160 -34.57 -2.96 -15.27
CA ILE A 160 -34.77 -2.59 -16.69
C ILE A 160 -35.29 -3.79 -17.50
N LEU A 161 -34.70 -4.97 -17.29
CA LEU A 161 -35.00 -6.18 -18.05
C LEU A 161 -36.17 -7.00 -17.48
N GLY A 162 -36.61 -6.71 -16.25
CA GLY A 162 -37.67 -7.46 -15.55
C GLY A 162 -37.31 -8.91 -15.19
N VAL A 163 -36.04 -9.32 -15.30
CA VAL A 163 -35.58 -10.70 -15.09
C VAL A 163 -35.16 -10.92 -13.64
N GLY A 164 -35.97 -11.65 -12.87
CA GLY A 164 -35.74 -11.87 -11.43
C GLY A 164 -34.48 -12.67 -11.06
N TRP A 165 -33.91 -13.48 -11.97
CA TRP A 165 -32.65 -14.20 -11.72
C TRP A 165 -31.46 -13.24 -11.55
N LEU A 166 -31.45 -12.10 -12.25
CA LEU A 166 -30.38 -11.09 -12.13
C LEU A 166 -30.34 -10.47 -10.73
N ALA A 167 -31.50 -10.31 -10.09
CA ALA A 167 -31.58 -9.87 -8.70
C ALA A 167 -30.92 -10.87 -7.74
N PHE A 168 -31.04 -12.18 -8.00
CA PHE A 168 -30.36 -13.21 -7.20
C PHE A 168 -28.83 -13.14 -7.35
N GLY A 169 -28.35 -12.87 -8.57
CA GLY A 169 -26.94 -12.60 -8.83
C GLY A 169 -26.43 -11.35 -8.10
N ALA A 170 -27.22 -10.29 -8.03
CA ALA A 170 -26.88 -9.09 -7.27
C ALA A 170 -26.77 -9.36 -5.75
N PHE A 171 -27.67 -10.16 -5.18
CA PHE A 171 -27.57 -10.60 -3.78
C PHE A 171 -26.31 -11.42 -3.53
N GLY A 172 -26.03 -12.41 -4.39
CA GLY A 172 -24.84 -13.25 -4.25
C GLY A 172 -23.53 -12.45 -4.30
N LEU A 173 -23.45 -11.46 -5.20
CA LEU A 173 -22.29 -10.55 -5.26
C LEU A 173 -22.20 -9.62 -4.04
N GLY A 174 -23.33 -9.18 -3.49
CA GLY A 174 -23.38 -8.41 -2.24
C GLY A 174 -22.81 -9.21 -1.06
N ASP A 175 -23.20 -10.49 -0.93
CA ASP A 175 -22.69 -11.37 0.13
C ASP A 175 -21.19 -11.64 -0.04
N VAL A 176 -20.74 -11.89 -1.27
CA VAL A 176 -19.32 -12.05 -1.59
C VAL A 176 -18.52 -10.81 -1.20
N SER A 177 -19.06 -9.61 -1.44
CA SER A 177 -18.41 -8.37 -1.01
C SER A 177 -18.29 -8.27 0.50
N LEU A 178 -19.34 -8.63 1.26
CA LEU A 178 -19.28 -8.61 2.72
C LEU A 178 -18.22 -9.56 3.27
N VAL A 179 -18.02 -10.72 2.62
CA VAL A 179 -16.94 -11.65 2.96
C VAL A 179 -15.57 -11.00 2.70
N PHE A 180 -15.35 -10.40 1.53
CA PHE A 180 -14.08 -9.74 1.22
C PHE A 180 -13.80 -8.52 2.11
N ALA A 181 -14.80 -7.69 2.39
CA ALA A 181 -14.68 -6.56 3.32
C ALA A 181 -14.40 -7.03 4.76
N GLY A 182 -15.05 -8.11 5.20
CA GLY A 182 -14.78 -8.72 6.50
C GLY A 182 -13.38 -9.30 6.58
N LEU A 183 -12.90 -9.97 5.53
CA LEU A 183 -11.53 -10.47 5.46
C LEU A 183 -10.51 -9.32 5.48
N GLY A 184 -10.75 -8.24 4.75
CA GLY A 184 -9.90 -7.04 4.80
C GLY A 184 -9.80 -6.41 6.20
N LEU A 185 -10.90 -6.42 6.97
CA LEU A 185 -10.94 -5.85 8.33
C LEU A 185 -10.30 -6.76 9.41
N PHE A 186 -10.56 -8.06 9.36
CA PHE A 186 -10.20 -8.99 10.45
C PHE A 186 -8.97 -9.86 10.15
N ALA A 187 -8.66 -10.09 8.88
CA ALA A 187 -7.55 -10.95 8.48
C ALA A 187 -6.95 -10.54 7.11
N PRO A 188 -6.30 -9.38 7.03
CA PRO A 188 -5.81 -8.82 5.77
C PRO A 188 -4.74 -9.67 5.06
N THR A 189 -4.10 -10.60 5.77
CA THR A 189 -3.01 -11.47 5.26
C THR A 189 -3.41 -12.92 5.05
N LEU A 190 -4.72 -13.24 5.08
CA LEU A 190 -5.19 -14.64 4.96
C LEU A 190 -5.21 -15.15 3.51
N LEU A 191 -5.00 -14.26 2.53
CA LEU A 191 -4.90 -14.52 1.09
C LEU A 191 -3.59 -13.92 0.56
#